data_AF-A0A9D6Q242-F1
#
_entry.id   AF-A0A9D6Q242-F1
#
_cell.length_a   1.000
_cell.length_b   1.000
_cell.length_c   1.000
_cell.angle_alpha   90.00
_cell.angle_beta   90.00
_cell.angle_gamma   90.00
#
_symmetry.space_group_name_H-M   'P 1'
#
loop_
_entity.id
_entity.type
_entity.pdbx_description
1 polymer ?
#
loop_
_entity_poly.entity_id
_entity_poly.type
_entity_poly.pdbx_seq_one_letter_code
_entity_poly.pdbx_strand_id
1 'polypeptide(L)'
;GSFDLAVNGIKGLLEAGITPTITTTLTRLNKDSAVEAHKFIAQLGIKTHHILYLHPKGRMQRFRDELYISSDELSETMLRLIEASKEAGVIIDNAESFKARISGKKGGKTDLCNCCYEMLCVDSDGEVYPCAAIAGDKRFSAGNVRDYSLSDLWLDSPLAKKIRQCSLNDIEKCRGCYLRFICGGGCFCYGYFNEEIKTGAGRLEAVDPYCNTYKMLIENALWAQAEKGVDKESLSKKTPVIYNSMGSEIAACSISSVKQVNPDYEVAGYHCSCVLTV
;
A
#
# COMPACT_ATOMS: atom_id res chain seq x y z
N GLY A 1 21.51 7.74 -21.79
CA GLY A 1 20.54 6.89 -21.05
C GLY A 1 19.27 6.73 -21.86
N SER A 2 18.27 6.03 -21.36
CA SER A 2 16.98 5.77 -22.05
C SER A 2 15.85 6.75 -21.72
N PHE A 3 16.18 7.91 -21.12
CA PHE A 3 15.20 8.87 -20.62
C PHE A 3 14.26 9.39 -21.72
N ASP A 4 14.80 9.90 -22.82
CA ASP A 4 13.99 10.46 -23.91
C ASP A 4 13.08 9.40 -24.55
N LEU A 5 13.56 8.16 -24.66
CA LEU A 5 12.76 7.04 -25.16
C LEU A 5 11.58 6.72 -24.22
N ALA A 6 11.80 6.76 -22.90
CA ALA A 6 10.74 6.55 -21.92
C ALA A 6 9.71 7.68 -21.95
N VAL A 7 10.14 8.94 -22.03
CA VAL A 7 9.25 10.10 -22.14
C VAL A 7 8.42 10.06 -23.43
N ASN A 8 9.04 9.71 -24.56
CA ASN A 8 8.33 9.54 -25.83
C ASN A 8 7.32 8.39 -25.76
N GLY A 9 7.66 7.28 -25.10
CA GLY A 9 6.73 6.18 -24.84
C GLY A 9 5.52 6.62 -24.01
N ILE A 10 5.74 7.42 -22.96
CA ILE A 10 4.66 7.99 -22.14
C ILE A 10 3.74 8.87 -22.99
N LYS A 11 4.30 9.78 -23.79
CA LYS A 11 3.52 10.66 -24.68
C LYS A 11 2.69 9.86 -25.68
N GLY A 12 3.27 8.84 -26.31
CA GLY A 12 2.55 7.96 -27.24
C GLY A 12 1.38 7.22 -26.58
N LEU A 13 1.53 6.76 -25.32
CA LEU A 13 0.43 6.16 -24.58
C LEU A 13 -0.69 7.17 -24.31
N LEU A 14 -0.34 8.40 -23.91
CA LEU A 14 -1.31 9.46 -23.65
C LEU A 14 -2.06 9.89 -24.91
N GLU A 15 -1.37 10.01 -26.05
CA GLU A 15 -1.98 10.27 -27.36
C GLU A 15 -2.98 9.17 -27.75
N ALA A 16 -2.69 7.92 -27.39
CA ALA A 16 -3.59 6.79 -27.57
C ALA A 16 -4.74 6.73 -26.53
N GLY A 17 -4.83 7.70 -25.60
CA GLY A 17 -5.85 7.73 -24.56
C GLY A 17 -5.58 6.80 -23.37
N ILE A 18 -4.37 6.25 -23.26
CA ILE A 18 -3.95 5.37 -22.15
C ILE A 18 -3.14 6.20 -21.15
N THR A 19 -3.60 6.27 -19.90
CA THR A 19 -2.83 6.90 -18.82
C THR A 19 -2.02 5.84 -18.07
N PRO A 20 -0.69 5.77 -18.24
CA PRO A 20 0.11 4.80 -17.50
C PRO A 20 0.35 5.24 -16.06
N THR A 21 0.64 4.27 -15.19
CA THR A 21 1.28 4.52 -13.89
C THR A 21 2.79 4.55 -14.09
N ILE A 22 3.43 5.60 -13.58
CA ILE A 22 4.90 5.69 -13.59
C ILE A 22 5.43 5.08 -12.31
N THR A 23 6.39 4.15 -12.42
CA THR A 23 7.08 3.54 -11.29
C THR A 23 8.49 4.10 -11.17
N THR A 24 8.82 4.65 -10.00
CA THR A 24 10.17 5.11 -9.68
C THR A 24 10.75 4.28 -8.54
N THR A 25 11.86 3.61 -8.80
CA THR A 25 12.63 2.95 -7.73
C THR A 25 13.38 4.01 -6.93
N LEU A 26 13.09 4.09 -5.63
CA LEU A 26 13.76 5.04 -4.74
C LEU A 26 15.05 4.44 -4.21
N THR A 27 16.13 5.22 -4.27
CA THR A 27 17.48 4.88 -3.84
C THR A 27 18.14 6.10 -3.22
N ARG A 28 19.31 5.94 -2.59
CA ARG A 28 20.07 7.09 -2.07
C ARG A 28 20.45 8.09 -3.17
N LEU A 29 20.60 7.63 -4.42
CA LEU A 29 21.02 8.47 -5.55
C LEU A 29 19.94 9.45 -6.03
N ASN A 30 18.66 9.19 -5.75
CA ASN A 30 17.55 9.99 -6.26
C ASN A 30 16.53 10.42 -5.19
N LYS A 31 16.70 10.05 -3.91
CA LYS A 31 15.77 10.43 -2.85
C LYS A 31 15.63 11.95 -2.69
N ASP A 32 16.69 12.70 -2.94
CA ASP A 32 16.69 14.15 -2.75
C ASP A 32 15.94 14.85 -3.89
N SER A 33 16.00 14.28 -5.10
CA SER A 33 15.30 14.79 -6.29
C SER A 33 13.94 14.14 -6.58
N ALA A 34 13.46 13.27 -5.68
CA ALA A 34 12.22 12.52 -5.87
C ALA A 34 10.99 13.45 -6.03
N VAL A 35 10.97 14.58 -5.32
CA VAL A 35 9.88 15.56 -5.42
C VAL A 35 9.88 16.27 -6.77
N GLU A 36 11.05 16.65 -7.29
CA GLU A 36 11.15 17.25 -8.63
C GLU A 36 10.75 16.25 -9.70
N ALA A 37 11.17 14.99 -9.58
CA ALA A 37 10.76 13.93 -10.48
C ALA A 37 9.23 13.72 -10.45
N HIS A 38 8.61 13.74 -9.27
CA HIS A 38 7.15 13.64 -9.14
C HIS A 38 6.42 14.82 -9.81
N LYS A 39 6.91 16.05 -9.65
CA LYS A 39 6.35 17.24 -10.31
C LYS A 39 6.53 17.17 -11.84
N PHE A 40 7.67 16.67 -12.31
CA PHE A 40 7.88 16.43 -13.74
C PHE A 40 6.90 15.39 -14.30
N ILE A 41 6.66 14.29 -13.57
CA ILE A 41 5.66 13.27 -13.95
C ILE A 41 4.27 13.91 -14.07
N ALA A 42 3.90 14.83 -13.16
CA ALA A 42 2.66 15.59 -13.25
C ALA A 42 2.55 16.43 -14.53
N GLN A 43 3.63 17.13 -14.90
CA GLN A 43 3.68 17.96 -16.11
C GLN A 43 3.52 17.14 -17.40
N LEU A 44 3.83 15.84 -17.37
CA LEU A 44 3.60 14.94 -18.50
C LEU A 44 2.13 14.55 -18.67
N GLY A 45 1.22 14.92 -17.75
CA GLY A 45 -0.19 14.54 -17.79
C GLY A 45 -0.49 13.18 -17.15
N ILE A 46 0.44 12.65 -16.36
CA ILE A 46 0.26 11.41 -15.59
C ILE A 46 -0.59 11.69 -14.36
N LYS A 47 -1.34 10.69 -13.89
CA LYS A 47 -2.20 10.80 -12.70
C LYS A 47 -1.72 10.00 -11.50
N THR A 48 -0.86 9.00 -11.72
CA THR A 48 -0.46 8.05 -10.68
C THR A 48 1.04 7.81 -10.73
N HIS A 49 1.69 7.97 -9.58
CA HIS A 49 3.12 7.71 -9.38
C HIS A 49 3.30 6.63 -8.31
N HIS A 50 3.88 5.50 -8.70
CA HIS A 50 4.24 4.41 -7.82
C HIS A 50 5.69 4.52 -7.37
N ILE A 51 5.91 4.45 -6.06
CA ILE A 51 7.27 4.38 -5.50
C ILE A 51 7.61 2.93 -5.20
N LEU A 52 8.55 2.40 -5.97
CA LEU A 52 9.09 1.06 -5.75
C LEU A 52 10.20 1.13 -4.71
N TYR A 53 10.03 0.39 -3.61
CA TYR A 53 11.07 0.26 -2.59
C TYR A 53 12.16 -0.69 -3.09
N LEU A 54 13.39 -0.47 -2.66
CA LEU A 54 14.52 -1.20 -3.23
C LEU A 54 14.57 -2.65 -2.71
N HIS A 55 14.50 -3.63 -3.61
CA HIS A 55 14.58 -5.04 -3.23
C HIS A 55 15.99 -5.42 -2.73
N PRO A 56 16.12 -6.13 -1.58
CA PRO A 56 17.38 -6.63 -1.04
C PRO A 56 17.90 -7.87 -1.78
N LYS A 57 17.86 -7.86 -3.10
CA LYS A 57 18.35 -8.97 -3.94
C LYS A 57 19.10 -8.49 -5.17
N GLY A 58 19.83 -9.40 -5.81
CA GLY A 58 20.58 -9.13 -7.04
C GLY A 58 21.67 -8.08 -6.82
N ARG A 59 21.84 -7.17 -7.79
CA ARG A 59 22.92 -6.17 -7.79
C ARG A 59 22.89 -5.22 -6.59
N MET A 60 21.71 -4.99 -6.00
CA MET A 60 21.58 -4.16 -4.81
C MET A 60 22.50 -4.63 -3.68
N GLN A 61 22.68 -5.94 -3.50
CA GLN A 61 23.53 -6.48 -2.42
C GLN A 61 24.99 -6.04 -2.54
N ARG A 62 25.50 -5.91 -3.78
CA ARG A 62 26.86 -5.45 -4.06
C ARG A 62 27.04 -3.95 -3.84
N PHE A 63 25.99 -3.16 -4.09
CA PHE A 63 26.01 -1.70 -4.02
C PHE A 63 25.12 -1.19 -2.87
N ARG A 64 25.04 -1.94 -1.77
CA ARG A 64 24.09 -1.66 -0.68
C ARG A 64 24.32 -0.27 -0.10
N ASP A 65 25.57 0.08 0.20
CA ASP A 65 25.92 1.36 0.83
C ASP A 65 25.62 2.56 -0.07
N GLU A 66 25.64 2.36 -1.40
CA GLU A 66 25.38 3.38 -2.40
C GLU A 66 23.89 3.53 -2.75
N LEU A 67 23.11 2.43 -2.67
CA LEU A 67 21.73 2.41 -3.18
C LEU A 67 20.68 2.33 -2.07
N TYR A 68 20.94 1.60 -0.99
CA TYR A 68 19.95 1.29 0.03
C TYR A 68 19.55 2.52 0.84
N ILE A 69 18.25 2.77 0.90
CA ILE A 69 17.65 3.75 1.80
C ILE A 69 17.13 3.03 3.04
N SER A 70 17.37 3.60 4.21
CA SER A 70 16.75 3.11 5.45
C SER A 70 15.24 3.35 5.44
N SER A 71 14.51 2.64 6.31
CA SER A 71 13.06 2.87 6.45
C SER A 71 12.74 4.31 6.88
N ASP A 72 13.60 4.95 7.66
CA ASP A 72 13.36 6.31 8.14
C ASP A 72 13.60 7.32 7.01
N GLU A 73 14.70 7.21 6.26
CA GLU A 73 14.95 8.03 5.05
C GLU A 73 13.85 7.86 3.98
N LEU A 74 13.36 6.63 3.80
CA LEU A 74 12.23 6.35 2.93
C LEU A 74 10.96 7.03 3.44
N SER A 75 10.69 6.98 4.75
CA SER A 75 9.53 7.63 5.36
C SER A 75 9.54 9.13 5.15
N GLU A 76 10.68 9.78 5.40
CA GLU A 76 10.86 11.23 5.15
C GLU A 76 10.60 11.59 3.69
N THR A 77 11.11 10.77 2.76
CA THR A 77 10.91 11.03 1.33
C THR A 77 9.46 10.80 0.91
N MET A 78 8.80 9.77 1.43
CA MET A 78 7.38 9.52 1.17
C MET A 78 6.50 10.65 1.70
N LEU A 79 6.79 11.22 2.88
CA LEU A 79 6.07 12.39 3.40
C LEU A 79 6.20 13.61 2.48
N ARG A 80 7.42 13.91 2.02
CA ARG A 80 7.66 15.00 1.05
C ARG A 80 6.90 14.79 -0.25
N LEU A 81 6.84 13.54 -0.74
CA LEU A 81 6.08 13.17 -1.94
C LEU A 81 4.57 13.36 -1.74
N ILE A 82 4.01 12.87 -0.62
CA ILE A 82 2.58 13.03 -0.29
C ILE A 82 2.19 14.50 -0.21
N GLU A 83 3.05 15.34 0.37
CA GLU A 83 2.79 16.78 0.42
C GLU A 83 2.78 17.40 -0.98
N ALA A 84 3.78 17.09 -1.80
CA ALA A 84 3.85 17.56 -3.18
C ALA A 84 2.65 17.10 -4.04
N SER A 85 2.09 15.91 -3.76
CA SER A 85 0.92 15.39 -4.48
C SER A 85 -0.35 16.20 -4.28
N LYS A 86 -0.50 16.91 -3.14
CA LYS A 86 -1.68 17.75 -2.88
C LYS A 86 -1.80 18.89 -3.88
N GLU A 87 -0.68 19.39 -4.39
CA GLU A 87 -0.62 20.49 -5.36
C GLU A 87 -0.52 19.99 -6.81
N ALA A 88 0.18 18.87 -7.03
CA ALA A 88 0.58 18.44 -8.37
C ALA A 88 -0.53 17.73 -9.17
N GLY A 89 -1.64 17.33 -8.54
CA GLY A 89 -2.70 16.57 -9.22
C GLY A 89 -2.31 15.14 -9.59
N VAL A 90 -1.24 14.61 -8.98
CA VAL A 90 -0.76 13.23 -9.14
C VAL A 90 -0.75 12.56 -7.79
N ILE A 91 -1.36 11.39 -7.69
CA ILE A 91 -1.39 10.63 -6.43
C ILE A 91 -0.14 9.75 -6.28
N ILE A 92 0.28 9.53 -5.03
CA ILE A 92 1.22 8.46 -4.66
C ILE A 92 0.40 7.22 -4.32
N ASP A 93 0.43 6.21 -5.17
CA ASP A 93 -0.43 5.03 -5.02
C ASP A 93 -0.14 4.22 -3.75
N ASN A 94 1.10 4.22 -3.25
CA ASN A 94 1.49 3.57 -2.01
C ASN A 94 0.62 4.10 -0.86
N ALA A 95 0.42 5.43 -0.79
CA ALA A 95 -0.37 6.08 0.25
C ALA A 95 -1.87 5.83 0.05
N GLU A 96 -2.36 5.94 -1.20
CA GLU A 96 -3.77 5.66 -1.51
C GLU A 96 -4.16 4.20 -1.22
N SER A 97 -3.25 3.26 -1.41
CA SER A 97 -3.48 1.84 -1.08
C SER A 97 -3.77 1.63 0.41
N PHE A 98 -3.07 2.35 1.30
CA PHE A 98 -3.34 2.28 2.73
C PHE A 98 -4.62 3.01 3.13
N LYS A 99 -4.92 4.17 2.52
CA LYS A 99 -6.22 4.84 2.72
C LYS A 99 -7.39 3.93 2.36
N ALA A 100 -7.29 3.21 1.23
CA ALA A 100 -8.30 2.25 0.79
C ALA A 100 -8.45 1.08 1.79
N ARG A 101 -7.35 0.55 2.33
CA ARG A 101 -7.40 -0.50 3.37
C ARG A 101 -8.05 -0.02 4.67
N ILE A 102 -7.72 1.20 5.11
CA ILE A 102 -8.30 1.80 6.33
C ILE A 102 -9.80 2.06 6.15
N SER A 103 -10.21 2.53 4.98
CA SER A 103 -11.62 2.80 4.64
C SER A 103 -12.39 1.55 4.20
N GLY A 104 -11.75 0.37 4.27
CA GLY A 104 -12.34 -0.89 3.87
C GLY A 104 -13.50 -1.34 4.77
N LYS A 105 -14.12 -2.46 4.40
CA LYS A 105 -15.19 -3.06 5.20
C LYS A 105 -14.71 -3.40 6.61
N LYS A 106 -15.56 -3.12 7.60
CA LYS A 106 -15.33 -3.53 8.99
C LYS A 106 -15.03 -5.04 9.06
N GLY A 107 -14.02 -5.41 9.83
CA GLY A 107 -13.58 -6.80 9.97
C GLY A 107 -12.62 -7.28 8.88
N GLY A 108 -12.29 -6.43 7.89
CA GLY A 108 -11.21 -6.69 6.95
C GLY A 108 -9.88 -6.90 7.68
N LYS A 109 -9.21 -8.02 7.37
CA LYS A 109 -7.91 -8.38 7.93
C LYS A 109 -6.95 -8.66 6.78
N THR A 110 -5.84 -7.92 6.74
CA THR A 110 -4.69 -8.21 5.87
C THR A 110 -3.65 -8.98 6.67
N ASP A 111 -3.41 -10.24 6.33
CA ASP A 111 -2.44 -11.11 7.01
C ASP A 111 -1.41 -11.57 5.98
N LEU A 112 -0.22 -10.95 6.00
CA LEU A 112 0.76 -11.06 4.91
C LEU A 112 0.21 -10.53 3.58
N CYS A 113 0.95 -10.79 2.49
CA CYS A 113 0.55 -10.41 1.13
C CYS A 113 -0.27 -11.51 0.46
N ASN A 114 -0.85 -11.22 -0.70
CA ASN A 114 -1.75 -12.15 -1.40
C ASN A 114 -1.02 -13.26 -2.19
N CYS A 115 0.28 -13.47 -1.97
CA CYS A 115 1.03 -14.53 -2.61
C CYS A 115 0.43 -15.90 -2.25
N CYS A 116 0.18 -16.73 -3.27
CA CYS A 116 -0.48 -18.02 -3.12
C CYS A 116 -1.90 -17.98 -2.53
N TYR A 117 -2.53 -16.79 -2.45
CA TYR A 117 -3.92 -16.61 -2.02
C TYR A 117 -4.78 -15.92 -3.08
N GLU A 118 -4.28 -14.84 -3.71
CA GLU A 118 -4.90 -14.22 -4.90
C GLU A 118 -3.89 -13.97 -6.03
N MET A 119 -2.62 -14.36 -5.87
CA MET A 119 -1.56 -14.12 -6.84
C MET A 119 -0.58 -15.28 -6.98
N LEU A 120 -0.24 -15.59 -8.24
CA LEU A 120 0.93 -16.35 -8.67
C LEU A 120 1.64 -15.57 -9.79
N CYS A 121 2.86 -15.97 -10.10
CA CYS A 121 3.59 -15.57 -11.29
C CYS A 121 3.95 -16.82 -12.09
N VAL A 122 3.63 -16.84 -13.39
CA VAL A 122 4.16 -17.83 -14.33
C VAL A 122 5.28 -17.13 -15.10
N ASP A 123 6.51 -17.61 -14.96
CA ASP A 123 7.67 -17.06 -15.66
C ASP A 123 7.69 -17.56 -17.12
N SER A 124 8.52 -16.93 -17.95
CA SER A 124 8.70 -17.24 -19.37
C SER A 124 9.13 -18.69 -19.65
N ASP A 125 9.80 -19.33 -18.69
CA ASP A 125 10.16 -20.75 -18.73
C ASP A 125 9.04 -21.68 -18.23
N GLY A 126 7.84 -21.16 -17.96
CA GLY A 126 6.66 -21.88 -17.48
C GLY A 126 6.71 -22.25 -16.00
N GLU A 127 7.76 -21.88 -15.27
CA GLU A 127 7.83 -22.09 -13.83
C GLU A 127 6.87 -21.18 -13.10
N VAL A 128 6.24 -21.72 -12.06
CA VAL A 128 5.28 -21.01 -11.23
C VAL A 128 5.95 -20.57 -9.93
N TYR A 129 5.83 -19.29 -9.60
CA TYR A 129 6.35 -18.66 -8.39
C TYR A 129 5.21 -17.96 -7.62
N PRO A 130 5.35 -17.71 -6.32
CA PRO A 130 4.35 -16.99 -5.54
C PRO A 130 4.08 -15.56 -6.02
N CYS A 131 5.11 -14.86 -6.56
CA CYS A 131 4.96 -13.55 -7.19
C CYS A 131 6.14 -13.20 -8.09
N ALA A 132 5.98 -12.14 -8.89
CA ALA A 132 7.00 -11.67 -9.84
C ALA A 132 8.30 -11.22 -9.16
N ALA A 133 8.24 -10.77 -7.90
CA ALA A 133 9.43 -10.31 -7.18
C ALA A 133 10.44 -11.43 -6.88
N ILE A 134 10.03 -12.70 -6.95
CA ILE A 134 10.87 -13.88 -6.70
C ILE A 134 10.91 -14.86 -7.88
N ALA A 135 10.35 -14.46 -9.03
CA ALA A 135 10.52 -15.19 -10.27
C ALA A 135 12.02 -15.39 -10.58
N GLY A 136 12.34 -16.59 -11.09
CA GLY A 136 13.71 -17.05 -11.37
C GLY A 136 14.48 -17.63 -10.17
N ASP A 137 14.02 -17.46 -8.92
CA ASP A 137 14.68 -18.07 -7.76
C ASP A 137 14.09 -19.46 -7.49
N LYS A 138 14.80 -20.53 -7.89
CA LYS A 138 14.31 -21.92 -7.82
C LYS A 138 13.95 -22.39 -6.41
N ARG A 139 14.40 -21.71 -5.34
CA ARG A 139 13.96 -21.98 -3.95
C ARG A 139 12.47 -21.71 -3.74
N PHE A 140 11.88 -20.89 -4.61
CA PHE A 140 10.47 -20.51 -4.60
C PHE A 140 9.71 -21.04 -5.81
N SER A 141 10.22 -22.05 -6.51
CA SER A 141 9.44 -22.71 -7.56
C SER A 141 8.34 -23.57 -6.92
N ALA A 142 7.11 -23.42 -7.40
CA ALA A 142 5.97 -24.27 -7.10
C ALA A 142 5.85 -25.45 -8.07
N GLY A 143 6.62 -25.46 -9.18
CA GLY A 143 6.57 -26.42 -10.29
C GLY A 143 6.33 -25.76 -11.65
N ASN A 144 6.33 -26.54 -12.73
CA ASN A 144 6.16 -26.06 -14.11
C ASN A 144 4.77 -26.35 -14.66
N VAL A 145 4.16 -25.38 -15.36
CA VAL A 145 2.84 -25.56 -16.01
C VAL A 145 2.84 -26.55 -17.17
N ARG A 146 4.02 -27.00 -17.63
CA ARG A 146 4.13 -28.06 -18.64
C ARG A 146 3.92 -29.46 -18.06
N ASP A 147 4.16 -29.62 -16.76
CA ASP A 147 4.11 -30.91 -16.08
C ASP A 147 2.83 -31.06 -15.25
N TYR A 148 2.29 -29.95 -14.75
CA TYR A 148 1.12 -29.90 -13.87
C TYR A 148 0.14 -28.83 -14.31
N SER A 149 -1.15 -28.99 -13.99
CA SER A 149 -2.11 -27.90 -14.19
C SER A 149 -1.82 -26.75 -13.22
N LEU A 150 -2.16 -25.52 -13.61
CA LEU A 150 -2.02 -24.37 -12.71
C LEU A 150 -2.84 -24.54 -11.41
N SER A 151 -3.98 -25.26 -11.49
CA SER A 151 -4.80 -25.58 -10.32
C SER A 151 -4.06 -26.48 -9.34
N ASP A 152 -3.36 -27.51 -9.82
CA ASP A 152 -2.58 -28.42 -8.97
C ASP A 152 -1.43 -27.66 -8.30
N LEU A 153 -0.74 -26.80 -9.06
CA LEU A 153 0.37 -25.99 -8.52
C LEU A 153 -0.13 -24.98 -7.48
N TRP A 154 -1.30 -24.39 -7.68
CA TRP A 154 -1.92 -23.44 -6.74
C TRP A 154 -2.45 -24.10 -5.47
N LEU A 155 -3.26 -25.14 -5.62
CA LEU A 155 -3.95 -25.80 -4.50
C LEU A 155 -3.02 -26.73 -3.74
N ASP A 156 -2.12 -27.42 -4.45
CA ASP A 156 -1.45 -28.60 -3.90
C ASP A 156 0.06 -28.51 -3.76
N SER A 157 0.73 -27.54 -4.39
CA SER A 157 2.18 -27.41 -4.24
C SER A 157 2.58 -27.23 -2.76
N PRO A 158 3.65 -27.90 -2.30
CA PRO A 158 4.14 -27.75 -0.93
C PRO A 158 4.47 -26.28 -0.59
N LEU A 159 5.00 -25.53 -1.55
CA LEU A 159 5.33 -24.12 -1.37
C LEU A 159 4.08 -23.25 -1.15
N ALA A 160 3.05 -23.39 -2.00
CA ALA A 160 1.83 -22.61 -1.86
C ALA A 160 1.08 -22.95 -0.57
N LYS A 161 1.09 -24.23 -0.16
CA LYS A 161 0.55 -24.66 1.15
C LYS A 161 1.32 -24.03 2.31
N LYS A 162 2.66 -24.04 2.25
CA LYS A 162 3.51 -23.42 3.28
C LYS A 162 3.26 -21.92 3.41
N ILE A 163 3.23 -21.18 2.30
CA ILE A 163 3.00 -19.72 2.31
C ILE A 163 1.61 -19.39 2.88
N ARG A 164 0.56 -20.16 2.51
CA ARG A 164 -0.80 -19.97 3.05
C ARG A 164 -0.93 -20.27 4.55
N GLN A 165 0.03 -20.98 5.14
CA GLN A 165 0.05 -21.27 6.57
C GLN A 165 0.78 -20.21 7.39
N CYS A 166 1.56 -19.32 6.77
CA CYS A 166 2.24 -18.24 7.48
C CYS A 166 1.23 -17.19 7.96
N SER A 167 1.47 -16.61 9.14
CA SER A 167 0.70 -15.48 9.68
C SER A 167 1.61 -14.44 10.33
N LEU A 168 1.13 -13.20 10.41
CA LEU A 168 1.76 -12.16 11.21
C LEU A 168 1.85 -12.49 12.70
N ASN A 169 1.05 -13.45 13.18
CA ASN A 169 1.16 -13.96 14.54
C ASN A 169 2.47 -14.72 14.79
N ASP A 170 3.08 -15.25 13.73
CA ASP A 170 4.34 -16.00 13.78
C ASP A 170 5.58 -15.08 13.71
N ILE A 171 5.37 -13.79 13.39
CA ILE A 171 6.42 -12.78 13.37
C ILE A 171 6.40 -12.02 14.71
N GLU A 172 7.43 -12.23 15.54
CA GLU A 172 7.51 -11.70 16.91
C GLU A 172 7.19 -10.20 17.01
N LYS A 173 7.79 -9.38 16.13
CA LYS A 173 7.56 -7.92 16.09
C LYS A 173 6.14 -7.54 15.65
N CYS A 174 5.49 -8.36 14.83
CA CYS A 174 4.14 -8.09 14.31
C CYS A 174 3.05 -8.58 15.24
N ARG A 175 3.27 -9.68 15.99
CA ARG A 175 2.29 -10.28 16.90
C ARG A 175 1.65 -9.26 17.85
N GLY A 176 2.44 -8.36 18.42
CA GLY A 176 1.99 -7.30 19.32
C GLY A 176 1.68 -5.95 18.65
N CYS A 177 1.82 -5.81 17.33
CA CYS A 177 1.70 -4.52 16.66
C CYS A 177 0.23 -4.11 16.45
N TYR A 178 -0.10 -2.87 16.83
CA TYR A 178 -1.44 -2.27 16.69
C TYR A 178 -1.90 -2.11 15.24
N LEU A 179 -0.98 -2.12 14.26
CA LEU A 179 -1.29 -2.00 12.84
C LEU A 179 -1.23 -3.33 12.09
N ARG A 180 -0.95 -4.48 12.74
CA ARG A 180 -0.56 -5.71 12.05
C ARG A 180 -1.52 -6.10 10.92
N PHE A 181 -2.84 -6.08 11.17
CA PHE A 181 -3.85 -6.50 10.20
C PHE A 181 -4.30 -5.39 9.23
N ILE A 182 -3.80 -4.17 9.39
CA ILE A 182 -3.96 -3.07 8.42
C ILE A 182 -2.76 -3.07 7.47
N CYS A 183 -1.55 -3.17 8.04
CA CYS A 183 -0.30 -3.19 7.31
C CYS A 183 -0.11 -4.49 6.49
N GLY A 184 -0.48 -5.64 7.06
CA GLY A 184 -0.18 -6.93 6.45
C GLY A 184 1.28 -7.37 6.62
N GLY A 185 2.10 -6.66 7.41
CA GLY A 185 3.52 -6.99 7.63
C GLY A 185 4.46 -6.66 6.47
N GLY A 186 3.99 -5.95 5.44
CA GLY A 186 4.78 -5.60 4.28
C GLY A 186 4.94 -6.75 3.28
N CYS A 187 6.03 -6.75 2.53
CA CYS A 187 6.35 -7.79 1.57
C CYS A 187 7.26 -8.83 2.21
N PHE A 188 6.81 -10.09 2.29
CA PHE A 188 7.65 -11.16 2.82
C PHE A 188 8.94 -11.35 2.01
N CYS A 189 8.96 -11.00 0.71
CA CYS A 189 10.18 -11.06 -0.09
C CYS A 189 11.24 -10.06 0.41
N TYR A 190 10.82 -8.83 0.77
CA TYR A 190 11.74 -7.87 1.37
C TYR A 190 12.28 -8.39 2.71
N GLY A 191 11.40 -8.94 3.56
CA GLY A 191 11.78 -9.56 4.83
C GLY A 191 12.78 -10.71 4.63
N TYR A 192 12.43 -11.69 3.79
CA TYR A 192 13.22 -12.89 3.52
C TYR A 192 14.64 -12.55 3.10
N PHE A 193 14.80 -11.73 2.05
CA PHE A 193 16.13 -11.41 1.52
C PHE A 193 16.90 -10.45 2.42
N ASN A 194 16.22 -9.52 3.12
CA ASN A 194 16.92 -8.70 4.10
C ASN A 194 17.46 -9.54 5.27
N GLU A 195 16.71 -10.55 5.72
CA GLU A 195 17.18 -11.48 6.75
C GLU A 195 18.33 -12.34 6.26
N GLU A 196 18.26 -12.81 5.02
CA GLU A 196 19.32 -13.56 4.36
C GLU A 196 20.63 -12.77 4.32
N ILE A 197 20.58 -11.47 3.96
CA ILE A 197 21.78 -10.63 3.97
C ILE A 197 22.37 -10.51 5.38
N LYS A 198 21.53 -10.44 6.42
CA LYS A 198 21.97 -10.24 7.81
C LYS A 198 22.51 -11.51 8.47
N THR A 199 21.94 -12.66 8.13
CA THR A 199 22.15 -13.92 8.88
C THR A 199 22.71 -15.07 8.04
N GLY A 200 22.77 -14.90 6.71
CA GLY A 200 23.12 -15.95 5.76
C GLY A 200 21.96 -16.87 5.38
N ALA A 201 20.77 -16.72 5.98
CA ALA A 201 19.60 -17.54 5.66
C ALA A 201 18.30 -16.73 5.73
N GLY A 202 17.49 -16.81 4.66
CA GLY A 202 16.17 -16.17 4.64
C GLY A 202 15.11 -16.99 5.38
N ARG A 203 14.12 -16.31 5.94
CA ARG A 203 12.90 -16.91 6.53
C ARG A 203 11.65 -16.22 6.00
N LEU A 204 10.54 -16.94 5.85
CA LEU A 204 9.27 -16.37 5.37
C LEU A 204 8.67 -15.40 6.40
N GLU A 205 8.88 -15.72 7.68
CA GLU A 205 8.43 -14.99 8.86
C GLU A 205 9.41 -13.88 9.27
N ALA A 206 10.09 -13.28 8.28
CA ALA A 206 11.02 -12.18 8.51
C ALA A 206 10.28 -10.84 8.46
N VAL A 207 10.73 -9.90 9.30
CA VAL A 207 10.21 -8.54 9.31
C VAL A 207 10.68 -7.80 8.06
N ASP A 208 9.75 -7.16 7.35
CA ASP A 208 10.08 -6.26 6.24
C ASP A 208 10.98 -5.09 6.74
N PRO A 209 12.13 -4.83 6.09
CA PRO A 209 13.03 -3.74 6.45
C PRO A 209 12.38 -2.34 6.41
N TYR A 210 11.28 -2.16 5.68
CA TYR A 210 10.56 -0.88 5.54
C TYR A 210 9.40 -0.71 6.52
N CYS A 211 9.39 -1.47 7.62
CA CYS A 211 8.35 -1.46 8.66
C CYS A 211 7.94 -0.05 9.14
N ASN A 212 8.89 0.85 9.39
CA ASN A 212 8.58 2.20 9.88
C ASN A 212 7.87 3.05 8.82
N THR A 213 8.20 2.86 7.55
CA THR A 213 7.54 3.53 6.43
C THR A 213 6.08 3.15 6.35
N TYR A 214 5.75 1.86 6.47
CA TYR A 214 4.35 1.44 6.49
C TYR A 214 3.59 2.01 7.69
N LYS A 215 4.21 2.02 8.88
CA LYS A 215 3.59 2.64 10.06
C LYS A 215 3.29 4.11 9.82
N MET A 216 4.27 4.86 9.35
CA MET A 216 4.13 6.28 9.02
C MET A 216 3.00 6.50 8.00
N LEU A 217 2.96 5.75 6.90
CA LEU A 217 1.93 5.90 5.87
C LEU A 217 0.52 5.65 6.41
N ILE A 218 0.36 4.59 7.21
CA ILE A 218 -0.92 4.23 7.82
C ILE A 218 -1.35 5.26 8.85
N GLU A 219 -0.45 5.70 9.74
CA GLU A 219 -0.73 6.72 10.74
C GLU A 219 -1.07 8.06 10.10
N ASN A 220 -0.33 8.47 9.06
CA ASN A 220 -0.64 9.67 8.30
C ASN A 220 -2.02 9.58 7.66
N ALA A 221 -2.39 8.43 7.08
CA ALA A 221 -3.71 8.20 6.53
C ALA A 221 -4.83 8.22 7.59
N LEU A 222 -4.60 7.60 8.76
CA LEU A 222 -5.53 7.62 9.89
C LEU A 222 -5.78 9.05 10.38
N TRP A 223 -4.72 9.84 10.58
CA TRP A 223 -4.84 11.24 10.99
C TRP A 223 -5.51 12.09 9.93
N ALA A 224 -5.16 11.93 8.65
CA ALA A 224 -5.81 12.65 7.56
C ALA A 224 -7.33 12.36 7.50
N GLN A 225 -7.75 11.13 7.81
CA GLN A 225 -9.17 10.77 7.88
C GLN A 225 -9.84 11.28 9.16
N ALA A 226 -9.14 11.23 10.30
CA ALA A 226 -9.65 11.71 11.57
C ALA A 226 -9.83 13.23 11.58
N GLU A 227 -8.93 13.98 10.96
CA GLU A 227 -8.99 15.45 10.87
C GLU A 227 -10.00 15.96 9.83
N LYS A 228 -10.55 15.08 8.98
CA LYS A 228 -11.50 15.48 7.95
C LYS A 228 -12.77 16.03 8.60
N GLY A 229 -13.05 17.31 8.35
CA GLY A 229 -14.20 18.02 8.92
C GLY A 229 -13.99 18.61 10.32
N VAL A 230 -12.75 18.55 10.86
CA VAL A 230 -12.41 19.21 12.12
C VAL A 230 -12.05 20.66 11.87
N ASP A 231 -12.75 21.57 12.55
CA ASP A 231 -12.31 22.96 12.65
C ASP A 231 -11.10 23.04 13.59
N LYS A 232 -9.91 23.28 13.01
CA LYS A 232 -8.65 23.34 13.76
C LYS A 232 -8.58 24.56 14.69
N GLU A 233 -9.36 25.61 14.47
CA GLU A 233 -9.38 26.77 15.38
C GLU A 233 -10.09 26.46 16.71
N SER A 234 -10.99 25.47 16.71
CA SER A 234 -11.70 24.99 17.90
C SER A 234 -10.85 24.14 18.86
N LEU A 235 -9.66 23.69 18.44
CA LEU A 235 -8.74 22.83 19.21
C LEU A 235 -8.10 23.51 20.45
N SER A 236 -8.31 24.82 20.63
CA SER A 236 -7.63 25.64 21.65
C SER A 236 -8.22 25.58 23.06
N LYS A 237 -9.24 24.74 23.35
CA LYS A 237 -9.93 24.73 24.65
C LYS A 237 -9.73 23.42 25.42
N LYS A 238 -9.62 23.55 26.75
CA LYS A 238 -9.32 22.55 27.81
C LYS A 238 -10.27 21.34 27.91
N THR A 239 -10.78 20.84 26.79
CA THR A 239 -11.83 19.82 26.70
C THR A 239 -11.38 18.75 25.71
N PRO A 240 -11.69 17.46 25.91
CA PRO A 240 -11.37 16.43 24.93
C PRO A 240 -11.93 16.81 23.56
N VAL A 241 -11.07 16.86 22.54
CA VAL A 241 -11.47 17.25 21.19
C VAL A 241 -11.91 16.02 20.42
N ILE A 242 -13.15 16.05 19.95
CA ILE A 242 -13.72 15.03 19.07
C ILE A 242 -13.26 15.34 17.64
N TYR A 243 -12.33 14.54 17.12
CA TYR A 243 -11.84 14.66 15.74
C TYR A 243 -12.91 14.22 14.73
N ASN A 244 -13.74 13.23 15.06
CA ASN A 244 -14.81 12.82 14.16
C ASN A 244 -15.96 12.21 14.98
N SER A 245 -17.19 12.63 14.71
CA SER A 245 -18.42 12.05 15.27
C SER A 245 -19.18 11.31 14.18
N MET A 246 -19.89 10.23 14.53
CA MET A 246 -20.82 9.60 13.58
C MET A 246 -21.84 10.64 13.09
N GLY A 247 -21.79 10.98 11.80
CA GLY A 247 -22.62 12.03 11.20
C GLY A 247 -21.95 13.39 11.01
N SER A 248 -20.63 13.53 11.14
CA SER A 248 -19.91 14.77 10.79
C SER A 248 -19.96 15.10 9.28
N GLU A 249 -20.09 14.07 8.43
CA GLU A 249 -20.59 14.18 7.06
C GLU A 249 -22.08 13.75 7.06
N ILE A 250 -22.98 14.63 7.49
CA ILE A 250 -24.41 14.42 7.24
C ILE A 250 -24.59 14.49 5.72
N ALA A 251 -24.73 13.33 5.06
CA ALA A 251 -25.42 13.30 3.78
C ALA A 251 -26.78 13.96 4.03
N ALA A 252 -27.11 15.01 3.27
CA ALA A 252 -28.40 15.68 3.34
C ALA A 252 -29.51 14.65 3.11
N CYS A 253 -29.98 14.02 4.19
CA CYS A 253 -31.04 13.03 4.11
C CYS A 253 -32.30 13.77 3.67
N SER A 254 -32.90 13.24 2.62
CA SER A 254 -34.04 13.77 1.90
C SER A 254 -35.14 14.27 2.83
N ILE A 255 -35.26 15.60 2.94
CA ILE A 255 -36.34 16.30 3.64
C ILE A 255 -37.70 16.01 2.97
N SER A 256 -37.73 15.54 1.73
CA SER A 256 -38.96 15.42 0.92
C SER A 256 -39.91 14.28 1.29
N SER A 257 -39.53 13.32 2.15
CA SER A 257 -40.35 12.13 2.45
C SER A 257 -40.79 11.97 3.91
N VAL A 258 -40.43 12.89 4.81
CA VAL A 258 -40.83 12.81 6.23
C VAL A 258 -42.18 13.52 6.41
N LYS A 259 -43.24 12.76 6.71
CA LYS A 259 -44.55 13.33 7.06
C LYS A 259 -44.45 14.05 8.42
N GLN A 260 -44.65 15.36 8.42
CA GLN A 260 -44.78 16.16 9.63
C GLN A 260 -46.08 15.77 10.36
N VAL A 261 -45.96 15.21 11.57
CA VAL A 261 -47.11 14.71 12.36
C VAL A 261 -47.69 15.81 13.26
N ASN A 262 -46.91 16.82 13.62
CA ASN A 262 -47.35 17.98 14.40
C ASN A 262 -46.69 19.27 13.84
N PRO A 263 -47.45 20.30 13.44
CA PRO A 263 -46.90 21.55 12.91
C PRO A 263 -46.20 22.43 13.96
N ASP A 264 -46.48 22.24 15.25
CA ASP A 264 -45.90 23.03 16.34
C ASP A 264 -44.47 22.57 16.69
N TYR A 265 -44.03 21.42 16.18
CA TYR A 265 -42.71 20.85 16.43
C TYR A 265 -42.10 20.29 15.14
N GLU A 266 -40.99 20.88 14.68
CA GLU A 266 -40.22 20.33 13.58
C GLU A 266 -39.31 19.22 14.12
N VAL A 267 -39.73 17.96 13.93
CA VAL A 267 -38.93 16.78 14.30
C VAL A 267 -38.41 16.12 13.02
N ALA A 268 -37.13 16.32 12.71
CA ALA A 268 -36.46 15.63 11.62
C ALA A 268 -35.92 14.27 12.11
N GLY A 269 -36.32 13.19 11.44
CA GLY A 269 -35.74 11.86 11.68
C GLY A 269 -34.33 11.79 11.09
N TYR A 270 -33.33 11.45 11.91
CA TYR A 270 -31.98 11.14 11.44
C TYR A 270 -31.79 9.63 11.36
N HIS A 271 -31.27 9.13 10.23
CA HIS A 271 -30.86 7.74 10.14
C HIS A 271 -29.49 7.60 10.82
N CYS A 272 -29.42 7.00 12.02
CA CYS A 272 -28.13 6.64 12.63
C CYS A 272 -27.45 5.64 11.67
N SER A 273 -26.32 6.01 11.10
CA SER A 273 -25.43 5.10 10.34
C SER A 273 -24.76 4.03 11.22
N CYS A 274 -25.22 3.92 12.47
CA CYS A 274 -24.64 3.13 13.55
C CYS A 274 -25.11 1.66 13.56
N VAL A 275 -26.18 1.32 12.83
CA VAL A 275 -26.87 0.01 12.99
C VAL A 275 -27.17 -0.72 11.68
N LEU A 276 -26.64 -0.32 10.52
CA LEU A 276 -26.89 -1.08 9.29
C LEU A 276 -25.62 -1.31 8.49
N THR A 277 -24.98 -2.43 8.78
CA THR A 277 -24.35 -3.32 7.80
C THR A 277 -24.24 -4.69 8.45
N VAL A 278 -25.35 -5.42 8.42
CA VAL A 278 -25.36 -6.89 8.51
C VAL A 278 -25.23 -7.42 7.09
#